data_AF-A0A8D3X276-F1
#
_entry.id   AF-A0A8D3X276-F1
#
_cell.length_a   1.000
_cell.length_b   1.000
_cell.length_c   1.000
_cell.angle_alpha   90.00
_cell.angle_beta   90.00
_cell.angle_gamma   90.00
#
_symmetry.space_group_name_H-M   'P 1'
#
loop_
_entity.id
_entity.type
_entity.pdbx_description
1 polymer ?
#
loop_
_entity_poly.entity_id
_entity_poly.type
_entity_poly.pdbx_seq_one_letter_code
_entity_poly.pdbx_strand_id
1 'polypeptide(L)'
;MQEYIFYFPYFKSAGKTVAVTNENGENVGQLKRVHKNMWTKSIDFLTRDGLPVLDSISWFPIFSCGLKVHLQVQWEGRTVFIDHIKKHRWVIKESGKTVGYLLGKGIIKNEGAQEIRWGNNVYMLNSHEAVEEACIFNGKREKVAEFKSDLFHFKEGKHSIRVTEELPVPIFIASYYITNFIMPYI
;
A
#
# COMPACT_ATOMS: atom_id res chain seq x y z
N MET A 1 -9.08 -20.94 -3.03
CA MET A 1 -7.95 -20.02 -2.77
C MET A 1 -7.57 -19.44 -4.11
N GLN A 2 -7.57 -18.12 -4.24
CA GLN A 2 -7.27 -17.41 -5.50
C GLN A 2 -5.94 -16.67 -5.34
N GLU A 3 -5.05 -16.78 -6.31
CA GLU A 3 -3.78 -16.04 -6.35
C GLU A 3 -3.83 -14.86 -7.33
N TYR A 4 -3.26 -13.74 -6.91
CA TYR A 4 -3.10 -12.55 -7.73
C TYR A 4 -1.64 -12.15 -7.77
N ILE A 5 -1.15 -11.78 -8.95
CA ILE A 5 0.25 -11.45 -9.22
C ILE A 5 0.35 -9.96 -9.54
N PHE A 6 1.40 -9.32 -9.03
CA PHE A 6 1.70 -7.92 -9.31
C PHE A 6 3.20 -7.65 -9.21
N TYR A 7 3.64 -6.56 -9.85
CA TYR A 7 5.04 -6.18 -9.94
C TYR A 7 5.23 -4.74 -9.48
N PHE A 8 5.91 -4.55 -8.35
CA PHE A 8 6.22 -3.20 -7.92
C PHE A 8 7.38 -2.61 -8.71
N PRO A 9 7.32 -1.32 -9.06
CA PRO A 9 8.41 -0.67 -9.75
C PRO A 9 9.62 -0.56 -8.82
N TYR A 10 10.81 -0.70 -9.41
CA TYR A 10 12.08 -0.50 -8.72
C TYR A 10 12.16 0.89 -8.04
N PHE A 11 11.83 1.95 -8.79
CA PHE A 11 11.73 3.29 -8.24
C PHE A 11 10.38 3.48 -7.53
N LYS A 12 10.42 3.73 -6.23
CA LYS A 12 9.23 3.84 -5.38
C LYS A 12 8.41 5.09 -5.70
N SER A 13 9.05 6.18 -6.15
CA SER A 13 8.34 7.39 -6.59
C SER A 13 7.73 7.28 -8.00
N ALA A 14 8.00 6.19 -8.73
CA ALA A 14 7.55 6.05 -10.10
C ALA A 14 6.03 6.10 -10.20
N GLY A 15 5.52 6.96 -11.09
CA GLY A 15 4.12 6.99 -11.49
C GLY A 15 3.74 5.87 -12.47
N LYS A 16 4.48 4.76 -12.48
CA LYS A 16 4.20 3.60 -13.32
C LYS A 16 2.95 2.90 -12.80
N THR A 17 2.12 2.43 -13.72
CA THR A 17 0.97 1.60 -13.38
C THR A 17 1.46 0.20 -13.01
N VAL A 18 0.99 -0.29 -11.87
CA VAL A 18 1.18 -1.67 -11.40
C VAL A 18 -0.11 -2.42 -11.73
N ALA A 19 -0.06 -3.31 -12.70
CA ALA A 19 -1.18 -4.19 -12.99
C ALA A 19 -1.26 -5.31 -11.94
N VAL A 20 -2.48 -5.69 -11.60
CA VAL A 20 -2.82 -6.84 -10.78
C VAL A 20 -3.49 -7.85 -11.70
N THR A 21 -2.89 -9.03 -11.83
CA THR A 21 -3.40 -10.10 -12.68
C THR A 21 -3.84 -11.29 -11.85
N ASN A 22 -4.87 -12.00 -12.28
CA ASN A 22 -5.21 -13.31 -11.71
C ASN A 22 -4.26 -14.41 -12.23
N GLU A 23 -4.48 -15.66 -11.81
CA GLU A 23 -3.72 -16.85 -12.24
C GLU A 23 -3.76 -17.07 -13.77
N ASN A 24 -4.82 -16.62 -14.44
CA ASN A 24 -4.98 -16.72 -15.90
C ASN A 24 -4.28 -15.58 -16.66
N GLY A 25 -3.67 -14.62 -15.95
CA GLY A 25 -3.04 -13.44 -16.55
C GLY A 25 -4.01 -12.32 -16.92
N GLU A 26 -5.28 -12.43 -16.55
CA GLU A 26 -6.28 -11.38 -16.80
C GLU A 26 -6.08 -10.23 -15.82
N ASN A 27 -6.12 -9.01 -16.32
CA ASN A 27 -6.02 -7.81 -15.49
C ASN A 27 -7.33 -7.62 -14.70
N VAL A 28 -7.24 -7.76 -13.38
CA VAL A 28 -8.37 -7.57 -12.45
C VAL A 28 -8.34 -6.21 -11.77
N GLY A 29 -7.24 -5.47 -11.92
CA GLY A 29 -7.10 -4.15 -11.34
C GLY A 29 -5.71 -3.57 -11.53
N GLN A 30 -5.56 -2.31 -11.13
CA GLN A 30 -4.29 -1.61 -11.24
C GLN A 30 -4.11 -0.57 -10.15
N LEU A 31 -2.85 -0.32 -9.81
CA LEU A 31 -2.44 0.72 -8.88
C LEU A 31 -1.54 1.71 -9.62
N LYS A 32 -1.68 2.99 -9.32
CA LYS A 32 -0.83 4.03 -9.89
C LYS A 32 -0.55 5.11 -8.86
N ARG A 33 0.73 5.45 -8.70
CA ARG A 33 1.14 6.61 -7.92
C ARG A 33 0.83 7.88 -8.71
N VAL A 34 0.04 8.77 -8.12
CA VAL A 34 -0.39 10.03 -8.71
C VAL A 34 0.23 11.17 -7.93
N HIS A 35 0.83 12.10 -8.67
CA HIS A 35 1.49 13.29 -8.16
C HIS A 35 0.70 14.51 -8.60
N LYS A 36 0.60 15.51 -7.72
CA LYS A 36 -0.13 16.75 -8.04
C LYS A 36 0.51 17.49 -9.21
N ASN A 37 1.84 17.50 -9.29
CA ASN A 37 2.62 18.14 -10.35
C ASN A 37 4.04 17.56 -10.44
N MET A 38 4.81 18.03 -11.44
CA MET A 38 6.19 17.57 -11.66
C MET A 38 7.11 17.87 -10.47
N TRP A 39 6.93 19.00 -9.77
CA TRP A 39 7.70 19.34 -8.57
C TRP A 39 7.49 18.32 -7.45
N THR A 40 6.25 17.95 -7.15
CA THR A 40 5.95 16.92 -6.15
C THR A 40 6.56 15.57 -6.51
N LYS A 41 6.57 15.22 -7.80
CA LYS A 41 7.21 14.00 -8.30
C LYS A 41 8.73 14.03 -8.16
N SER A 42 9.38 15.14 -8.53
CA SER A 42 10.84 15.28 -8.44
C SER A 42 11.33 15.28 -7.00
N ILE A 43 10.59 15.94 -6.09
CA ILE A 43 10.90 15.88 -4.67
C ILE A 43 10.74 14.44 -4.18
N ASP A 44 9.59 13.79 -4.41
CA ASP A 44 9.36 12.40 -3.97
C ASP A 44 10.44 11.44 -4.47
N PHE A 45 10.92 11.61 -5.71
CA PHE A 45 12.06 10.86 -6.26
C PHE A 45 13.35 11.12 -5.49
N LEU A 46 13.76 12.38 -5.32
CA LEU A 46 14.99 12.73 -4.61
C LEU A 46 14.96 12.23 -3.17
N THR A 47 13.82 12.38 -2.51
CA THR A 47 13.66 12.06 -1.10
C THR A 47 13.60 10.55 -0.84
N ARG A 48 12.93 9.77 -1.71
CA ARG A 48 12.69 8.34 -1.48
C ARG A 48 13.63 7.41 -2.22
N ASP A 49 14.04 7.79 -3.42
CA ASP A 49 14.87 6.96 -4.30
C ASP A 49 16.32 7.49 -4.36
N GLY A 50 16.52 8.81 -4.24
CA GLY A 50 17.85 9.43 -4.36
C GLY A 50 18.67 9.50 -3.07
N LEU A 51 18.02 9.79 -1.93
CA LEU A 51 18.70 10.06 -0.66
C LEU A 51 17.95 9.44 0.54
N PRO A 52 17.94 8.09 0.67
CA PRO A 52 17.22 7.40 1.75
C PRO A 52 17.69 7.78 3.17
N VAL A 53 18.85 8.42 3.31
CA VAL A 53 19.36 8.96 4.59
C VAL A 53 18.50 10.13 5.09
N LEU A 54 17.86 10.91 4.21
CA LEU A 54 17.03 12.05 4.61
C LEU A 54 15.79 11.63 5.40
N ASP A 55 15.32 10.39 5.23
CA ASP A 55 14.19 9.83 5.97
C ASP A 55 14.49 9.62 7.47
N SER A 56 15.76 9.57 7.86
CA SER A 56 16.20 9.53 9.27
C SER A 56 16.18 10.89 9.97
N ILE A 57 15.92 11.98 9.23
CA ILE A 57 15.94 13.34 9.75
C ILE A 57 14.56 13.71 10.28
N SER A 58 14.50 14.07 11.57
CA SER A 58 13.26 14.19 12.36
C SER A 58 12.16 15.12 11.81
N TRP A 59 12.50 16.12 11.00
CA TRP A 59 11.55 17.07 10.41
C TRP A 59 11.08 16.69 9.00
N PHE A 60 11.78 15.77 8.35
CA PHE A 60 11.51 15.39 6.97
C PHE A 60 10.17 14.65 6.76
N PRO A 61 9.70 13.78 7.68
CA PRO A 61 8.37 13.17 7.60
C PRO A 61 7.23 14.20 7.58
N ILE A 62 7.43 15.37 8.18
CA ILE A 62 6.42 16.46 8.19
C ILE A 62 6.39 17.14 6.81
N PHE A 63 7.55 17.33 6.19
CA PHE A 63 7.65 17.88 4.83
C PHE A 63 7.05 16.94 3.78
N SER A 64 7.29 15.64 3.91
CA SER A 64 6.75 14.63 2.99
C SER A 64 5.23 14.44 3.12
N CYS A 65 4.63 14.71 4.30
CA CYS A 65 3.17 14.83 4.45
C CYS A 65 2.59 15.90 3.51
N GLY A 66 3.31 17.01 3.30
CA GLY A 66 2.90 18.11 2.42
C GLY A 66 2.92 17.79 0.93
N LEU A 67 3.67 16.75 0.52
CA LEU A 67 3.82 16.37 -0.89
C LEU A 67 2.57 15.73 -1.50
N LYS A 68 1.53 15.44 -0.70
CA LYS A 68 0.23 14.87 -1.14
C LYS A 68 0.43 13.78 -2.19
N VAL A 69 1.17 12.74 -1.82
CA VAL A 69 1.28 11.54 -2.64
C VAL A 69 -0.06 10.82 -2.60
N HIS A 70 -0.62 10.56 -3.77
CA HIS A 70 -1.89 9.86 -3.92
C HIS A 70 -1.63 8.49 -4.53
N LEU A 71 -2.29 7.46 -4.03
CA LEU A 71 -2.35 6.18 -4.72
C LEU A 71 -3.73 6.00 -5.34
N GLN A 72 -3.79 5.92 -6.66
CA GLN A 72 -4.99 5.59 -7.39
C GLN A 72 -5.07 4.06 -7.53
N VAL A 73 -6.22 3.49 -7.20
CA VAL A 73 -6.51 2.06 -7.31
C VAL A 73 -7.76 1.92 -8.19
N GLN A 74 -7.69 1.05 -9.19
CA GLN A 74 -8.81 0.79 -10.10
C GLN A 74 -9.06 -0.72 -10.21
N TRP A 75 -10.32 -1.13 -10.14
CA TRP A 75 -10.75 -2.53 -10.33
C TRP A 75 -12.25 -2.55 -10.60
N GLU A 76 -12.74 -3.50 -11.39
CA GLU A 76 -14.19 -3.69 -11.63
C GLU A 76 -14.96 -2.39 -11.99
N GLY A 77 -14.33 -1.50 -12.75
CA GLY A 77 -14.91 -0.20 -13.11
C GLY A 77 -14.94 0.85 -11.97
N ARG A 78 -14.47 0.50 -10.78
CA ARG A 78 -14.31 1.41 -9.64
C ARG A 78 -12.96 2.12 -9.69
N THR A 79 -12.93 3.35 -9.18
CA THR A 79 -11.71 4.13 -9.00
C THR A 79 -11.70 4.71 -7.60
N VAL A 80 -10.63 4.40 -6.88
CA VAL A 80 -10.43 4.84 -5.50
C VAL A 80 -9.11 5.58 -5.40
N PHE A 81 -9.10 6.62 -4.57
CA PHE A 81 -7.90 7.37 -4.22
C PHE A 81 -7.58 7.15 -2.74
N ILE A 82 -6.34 6.78 -2.47
CA ILE A 82 -5.81 6.65 -1.11
C ILE A 82 -4.91 7.84 -0.86
N ASP A 83 -5.40 8.76 -0.04
CA ASP A 83 -4.81 10.06 0.24
C ASP A 83 -4.10 10.02 1.59
N HIS A 84 -2.85 10.47 1.62
CA HIS A 84 -2.16 10.74 2.88
C HIS A 84 -2.76 11.99 3.53
N ILE A 85 -3.20 11.89 4.79
CA ILE A 85 -3.76 13.05 5.52
C ILE A 85 -2.82 13.52 6.62
N LYS A 86 -2.27 12.59 7.40
CA LYS A 86 -1.40 12.88 8.53
C LYS A 86 -0.58 11.65 8.86
N LYS A 87 0.44 11.83 9.72
CA LYS A 87 1.31 10.76 10.21
C LYS A 87 0.51 9.48 10.51
N HIS A 88 0.91 8.38 9.87
CA HIS A 88 0.29 7.07 9.98
C HIS A 88 -1.20 6.97 9.62
N ARG A 89 -1.80 7.95 8.92
CA ARG A 89 -3.22 7.92 8.53
C ARG A 89 -3.42 8.28 7.07
N TRP A 90 -4.06 7.35 6.38
CA TRP A 90 -4.51 7.52 5.01
C TRP A 90 -6.03 7.39 4.94
N VAL A 91 -6.64 8.10 4.01
CA VAL A 91 -8.07 8.05 3.73
C VAL A 91 -8.30 7.47 2.36
N ILE A 92 -9.27 6.57 2.29
CA ILE A 92 -9.70 5.92 1.07
C ILE A 92 -10.96 6.63 0.58
N LYS A 93 -10.92 7.20 -0.63
CA LYS A 93 -12.03 7.94 -1.24
C LYS A 93 -12.48 7.31 -2.54
N GLU A 94 -13.79 7.19 -2.70
CA GLU A 94 -14.44 6.78 -3.95
C GLU A 94 -15.45 7.86 -4.33
N SER A 95 -15.40 8.35 -5.58
CA SER A 95 -16.28 9.44 -6.05
C SER A 95 -16.34 10.65 -5.10
N GLY A 96 -15.20 11.01 -4.50
CA GLY A 96 -15.07 12.13 -3.55
C GLY A 96 -15.56 11.86 -2.13
N LYS A 97 -16.21 10.72 -1.86
CA LYS A 97 -16.68 10.33 -0.52
C LYS A 97 -15.66 9.42 0.16
N THR A 98 -15.50 9.58 1.47
CA THR A 98 -14.67 8.65 2.26
C THR A 98 -15.37 7.32 2.43
N VAL A 99 -14.72 6.24 2.01
CA VAL A 99 -15.21 4.86 2.07
C VAL A 99 -14.36 3.97 2.98
N GLY A 100 -13.23 4.50 3.46
CA GLY A 100 -12.32 3.74 4.31
C GLY A 100 -11.10 4.52 4.81
N TYR A 101 -10.27 3.84 5.59
CA TYR A 101 -9.06 4.39 6.19
C TYR A 101 -7.96 3.33 6.24
N LEU A 102 -6.70 3.76 6.12
CA LEU A 102 -5.54 2.96 6.52
C LEU A 102 -4.90 3.62 7.74
N LEU A 103 -4.76 2.88 8.82
CA LEU A 103 -4.22 3.35 10.09
C LEU A 103 -2.94 2.56 10.41
N GLY A 104 -1.82 3.25 10.57
CA GLY A 104 -0.53 2.64 10.89
C GLY A 104 -0.30 2.44 12.39
N LYS A 105 0.84 1.79 12.70
CA LYS A 105 1.26 1.37 14.05
C LYS A 105 1.18 2.46 15.13
N GLY A 106 1.47 3.73 14.81
CA GLY A 106 1.40 4.82 15.79
C GLY A 106 -0.02 5.25 16.21
N ILE A 107 -1.07 4.71 15.58
CA ILE A 107 -2.48 4.99 15.92
C ILE A 107 -3.12 3.80 16.66
N ILE A 108 -2.61 2.59 16.45
CA ILE A 108 -3.20 1.36 16.95
C ILE A 108 -2.28 0.79 18.02
N LYS A 109 -2.82 0.39 19.18
CA LYS A 109 -2.03 -0.13 20.32
C LYS A 109 -1.30 -1.45 20.05
N ASN A 110 -1.63 -2.16 18.97
CA ASN A 110 -0.95 -3.41 18.62
C ASN A 110 0.28 -3.11 17.76
N GLU A 111 1.44 -3.20 18.40
CA GLU A 111 2.75 -3.10 17.76
C GLU A 111 2.86 -4.16 16.64
N GLY A 112 3.11 -3.71 15.40
CA GLY A 112 3.38 -4.61 14.28
C GLY A 112 2.39 -4.57 13.11
N ALA A 113 1.17 -4.07 13.30
CA ALA A 113 0.11 -4.17 12.29
C ALA A 113 -0.46 -2.83 11.80
N GLN A 114 -0.91 -2.79 10.54
CA GLN A 114 -1.71 -1.71 9.94
C GLN A 114 -3.19 -2.15 9.90
N GLU A 115 -4.10 -1.26 10.28
CA GLU A 115 -5.55 -1.50 10.17
C GLU A 115 -6.09 -0.93 8.86
N ILE A 116 -6.84 -1.74 8.14
CA ILE A 116 -7.52 -1.41 6.89
C ILE A 116 -9.02 -1.39 7.19
N ARG A 117 -9.62 -0.21 7.20
CA ARG A 117 -11.08 -0.03 7.30
C ARG A 117 -11.64 0.16 5.90
N TRP A 118 -12.54 -0.73 5.48
CA TRP A 118 -13.17 -0.66 4.17
C TRP A 118 -14.66 -0.99 4.28
N GLY A 119 -15.52 -0.01 4.01
CA GLY A 119 -16.95 -0.13 4.32
C GLY A 119 -17.16 -0.41 5.81
N ASN A 120 -17.90 -1.48 6.13
CA ASN A 120 -18.11 -1.94 7.51
C ASN A 120 -17.07 -2.97 7.99
N ASN A 121 -16.11 -3.32 7.14
CA ASN A 121 -15.12 -4.35 7.43
C ASN A 121 -13.83 -3.75 7.98
N VAL A 122 -13.20 -4.49 8.88
CA VAL A 122 -11.89 -4.16 9.45
C VAL A 122 -10.96 -5.34 9.19
N TYR A 123 -9.80 -5.02 8.61
CA TYR A 123 -8.73 -5.98 8.38
C TYR A 123 -7.44 -5.50 9.03
N MET A 124 -6.57 -6.43 9.38
CA MET A 124 -5.26 -6.17 9.96
C MET A 124 -4.19 -6.73 9.04
N LEU A 125 -3.37 -5.86 8.46
CA LEU A 125 -2.15 -6.23 7.77
C LEU A 125 -1.02 -6.35 8.78
N ASN A 126 -0.52 -7.57 8.99
CA ASN A 126 0.69 -7.80 9.77
C ASN A 126 1.86 -8.02 8.80
N SER A 127 2.83 -7.11 8.84
CA SER A 127 4.09 -7.23 8.13
C SER A 127 5.22 -7.20 9.16
N HIS A 128 5.69 -8.37 9.56
CA HIS A 128 6.86 -8.48 10.43
C HIS A 128 8.11 -8.39 9.56
N GLU A 129 9.02 -7.46 9.84
CA GLU A 129 10.30 -7.39 9.09
C GLU A 129 11.19 -8.63 9.28
N ALA A 130 10.90 -9.43 10.32
CA ALA A 130 11.63 -10.64 10.66
C ALA A 130 10.92 -11.94 10.22
N VAL A 131 9.68 -11.88 9.72
CA VAL A 131 8.92 -13.05 9.26
C VAL A 131 8.56 -12.84 7.80
N GLU A 132 9.02 -13.74 6.95
CA GLU A 132 9.11 -13.66 5.48
C GLU A 132 7.76 -13.50 4.73
N GLU A 133 6.63 -13.44 5.44
CA GLU A 133 5.28 -13.43 4.84
C GLU A 133 4.38 -12.40 5.53
N ALA A 134 3.89 -11.41 4.77
CA ALA A 134 2.89 -10.47 5.26
C ALA A 134 1.50 -11.08 5.15
N CYS A 135 0.68 -10.98 6.19
CA CYS A 135 -0.64 -11.59 6.25
C CYS A 135 -1.73 -10.57 6.53
N ILE A 136 -2.93 -10.82 6.01
CA ILE A 136 -4.13 -10.05 6.32
C ILE A 136 -5.08 -10.91 7.13
N PHE A 137 -5.55 -10.35 8.24
CA PHE A 137 -6.52 -10.96 9.12
C PHE A 137 -7.83 -10.16 9.11
N ASN A 138 -8.97 -10.83 9.18
CA ASN A 138 -10.26 -10.16 9.35
C ASN A 138 -10.51 -9.75 10.82
N GLY A 139 -11.66 -9.13 11.10
CA GLY A 139 -12.04 -8.71 12.46
C GLY A 139 -12.16 -9.86 13.48
N LYS A 140 -12.32 -11.11 13.03
CA LYS A 140 -12.30 -12.32 13.86
C LYS A 140 -10.90 -12.90 14.08
N ARG A 141 -9.86 -12.25 13.54
CA ARG A 141 -8.45 -12.70 13.53
C ARG A 141 -8.21 -13.95 12.70
N GLU A 142 -9.09 -14.26 11.76
CA GLU A 142 -8.87 -15.34 10.79
C GLU A 142 -8.00 -14.82 9.64
N LYS A 143 -7.01 -15.60 9.20
CA LYS A 143 -6.16 -15.24 8.05
C LYS A 143 -7.00 -15.33 6.78
N VAL A 144 -7.14 -14.21 6.08
CA VAL A 144 -7.93 -14.10 4.84
C VAL A 144 -7.08 -13.82 3.60
N ALA A 145 -5.86 -13.31 3.79
CA ALA A 145 -4.88 -13.18 2.72
C ALA A 145 -3.43 -13.37 3.19
N GLU A 146 -2.56 -13.75 2.27
CA GLU A 146 -1.13 -13.95 2.49
C GLU A 146 -0.35 -13.43 1.28
N PHE A 147 0.67 -12.61 1.54
CA PHE A 147 1.59 -12.10 0.52
C PHE A 147 2.84 -12.96 0.42
N LYS A 148 3.28 -13.21 -0.82
CA LYS A 148 4.54 -13.89 -1.13
C LYS A 148 5.40 -13.05 -2.07
N SER A 149 6.71 -13.20 -1.95
CA SER A 149 7.72 -12.54 -2.80
C SER A 149 8.64 -13.61 -3.37
N ASP A 150 8.84 -13.62 -4.70
CA ASP A 150 9.71 -14.61 -5.36
C ASP A 150 11.22 -14.38 -5.06
N LEU A 151 11.59 -13.23 -4.47
CA LEU A 151 12.97 -12.87 -4.13
C LEU A 151 13.07 -12.51 -2.63
N PHE A 152 13.60 -13.45 -1.85
CA PHE A 152 13.71 -13.43 -0.38
C PHE A 152 14.44 -12.20 0.23
N HIS A 153 15.16 -11.41 -0.57
CA HIS A 153 15.96 -10.27 -0.08
C HIS A 153 15.71 -8.95 -0.81
N PHE A 154 14.95 -8.94 -1.90
CA PHE A 154 14.61 -7.71 -2.59
C PHE A 154 13.14 -7.40 -2.34
N LYS A 155 12.87 -6.26 -1.68
CA LYS A 155 11.53 -5.68 -1.62
C LYS A 155 10.98 -5.38 -3.02
N GLU A 156 11.81 -5.45 -4.07
CA GLU A 156 11.47 -5.17 -5.45
C GLU A 156 11.35 -6.49 -6.24
N GLY A 157 10.22 -6.74 -6.91
CA GLY A 157 10.08 -7.94 -7.72
C GLY A 157 8.64 -8.35 -8.03
N LYS A 158 8.50 -9.62 -8.45
CA LYS A 158 7.20 -10.28 -8.58
C LYS A 158 6.70 -10.62 -7.18
N HIS A 159 5.50 -10.16 -6.90
CA HIS A 159 4.78 -10.47 -5.68
C HIS A 159 3.51 -11.21 -6.03
N SER A 160 3.04 -12.02 -5.10
CA SER A 160 1.67 -12.55 -5.15
C SER A 160 0.94 -12.32 -3.85
N ILE A 161 -0.38 -12.29 -3.94
CA ILE A 161 -1.29 -12.35 -2.79
C ILE A 161 -2.25 -13.50 -3.02
N ARG A 162 -2.37 -14.38 -2.03
CA ARG A 162 -3.35 -15.46 -2.03
C ARG A 162 -4.48 -15.11 -1.08
N VAL A 163 -5.71 -15.24 -1.55
CA VAL A 163 -6.92 -14.96 -0.76
C VAL A 163 -7.81 -16.19 -0.62
N THR A 164 -8.52 -16.26 0.50
CA THR A 164 -9.43 -17.36 0.81
C THR A 164 -10.87 -17.09 0.40
N GLU A 165 -11.24 -15.83 0.19
CA GLU A 165 -12.58 -15.36 -0.15
C GLU A 165 -12.53 -14.15 -1.10
N GLU A 166 -13.70 -13.71 -1.58
CA GLU A 166 -13.83 -12.51 -2.43
C GLU A 166 -13.55 -11.25 -1.60
N LEU A 167 -12.39 -10.64 -1.84
CA LEU A 167 -11.86 -9.54 -1.04
C LEU A 167 -11.45 -8.37 -1.95
N PRO A 168 -11.37 -7.14 -1.41
CA PRO A 168 -10.87 -5.98 -2.15
C PRO A 168 -9.34 -6.08 -2.34
N VAL A 169 -8.87 -7.05 -3.12
CA VAL A 169 -7.45 -7.37 -3.33
C VAL A 169 -6.61 -6.16 -3.75
N PRO A 170 -7.07 -5.31 -4.68
CA PRO A 170 -6.32 -4.10 -5.04
C PRO A 170 -6.11 -3.13 -3.87
N ILE A 171 -7.06 -3.05 -2.92
CA ILE A 171 -6.90 -2.27 -1.68
C ILE A 171 -5.88 -2.92 -0.74
N PHE A 172 -5.85 -4.24 -0.67
CA PHE A 172 -4.86 -4.97 0.12
C PHE A 172 -3.45 -4.80 -0.42
N ILE A 173 -3.26 -4.92 -1.75
CA ILE A 173 -1.99 -4.66 -2.42
C ILE A 173 -1.56 -3.20 -2.21
N ALA A 174 -2.51 -2.26 -2.31
CA ALA A 174 -2.26 -0.85 -2.03
C ALA A 174 -1.78 -0.60 -0.60
N SER A 175 -2.43 -1.26 0.38
CA SER A 175 -2.09 -1.18 1.80
C SER A 175 -0.71 -1.76 2.08
N TYR A 176 -0.38 -2.89 1.46
CA TYR A 176 0.94 -3.52 1.50
C TYR A 176 2.02 -2.62 0.89
N TYR A 177 1.76 -2.01 -0.27
CA TYR A 177 2.65 -1.06 -0.92
C TYR A 177 2.91 0.16 -0.03
N ILE A 178 1.84 0.76 0.51
CA ILE A 178 1.96 1.91 1.41
C ILE A 178 2.78 1.52 2.63
N THR A 179 2.48 0.39 3.29
CA THR A 179 3.17 -0.02 4.52
C THR A 179 4.66 -0.27 4.30
N ASN A 180 5.03 -0.98 3.25
CA ASN A 180 6.40 -1.45 3.07
C ASN A 180 7.30 -0.48 2.29
N PHE A 181 6.72 0.40 1.47
CA PHE A 181 7.48 1.27 0.56
C PHE A 181 7.25 2.75 0.80
N ILE A 182 6.14 3.14 1.44
CA ILE A 182 5.79 4.56 1.65
C ILE A 182 5.92 4.96 3.13
N MET A 183 5.34 4.16 4.03
CA MET A 183 5.21 4.38 5.47
C MET A 183 6.36 3.92 6.39
N PRO A 184 7.43 3.21 5.98
CA PRO A 184 8.53 2.97 6.92
C PRO A 184 9.17 4.27 7.44
N TYR A 185 8.90 5.38 6.76
CA TYR A 185 9.57 6.66 6.89
C TYR A 185 8.60 7.83 7.19
N ILE A 186 7.31 7.55 7.45
CA ILE A 186 6.25 8.53 7.78
C ILE A 186 5.45 8.08 8.99
#